data_AF-A0A165DMN0-F1
#
_entry.id   AF-A0A165DMN0-F1
#
_cell.length_a   1.000
_cell.length_b   1.000
_cell.length_c   1.000
_cell.angle_alpha   90.00
_cell.angle_beta   90.00
_cell.angle_gamma   90.00
#
_symmetry.space_group_name_H-M   'P 1'
#
loop_
_entity.id
_entity.type
_entity.pdbx_description
1 polymer ?
#
loop_
_entity_poly.entity_id
_entity_poly.type
_entity_poly.pdbx_seq_one_letter_code
_entity_poly.pdbx_strand_id
1 'polypeptide(L)'
;MTVPTRTFGKNGPQVSVVGLGLMGMSAYYGPAMPDETAFPLLDKAIELGCTHWDTSNMYGANEDTLNRYFKARPGAREKVFLATKFGVLGWDGKTSGVRGDYDYVIECGNKALERIGTSYIDLFYVKLSGKELEELNKVVRSADVRGDRYSVMADVIRDTVPLQE
;
A
#
# COMPACT_ATOMS: atom_id res chain seq x y z
N MET A 1 25.26 9.71 0.95
CA MET A 1 24.60 9.71 -0.39
C MET A 1 23.17 9.24 -0.18
N THR A 2 22.19 9.89 -0.80
CA THR A 2 20.77 9.48 -0.74
C THR A 2 20.45 8.53 -1.90
N VAL A 3 19.43 7.68 -1.73
CA VAL A 3 18.94 6.78 -2.78
C VAL A 3 18.42 7.62 -3.95
N PRO A 4 18.85 7.36 -5.21
CA PRO A 4 18.38 8.13 -6.35
C PRO A 4 16.91 7.81 -6.66
N THR A 5 16.25 8.71 -7.41
CA THR A 5 14.85 8.54 -7.83
C THR A 5 14.72 8.30 -9.33
N ARG A 6 13.63 7.65 -9.73
CA ARG A 6 13.23 7.45 -11.14
C ARG A 6 11.74 7.68 -11.31
N THR A 7 11.34 8.01 -12.53
CA THR A 7 9.93 8.16 -12.89
C THR A 7 9.22 6.81 -12.81
N PHE A 8 8.15 6.74 -12.02
CA PHE A 8 7.34 5.53 -11.88
C PHE A 8 6.26 5.45 -12.97
N GLY A 9 6.49 4.64 -14.01
CA GLY A 9 5.63 4.61 -15.19
C GLY A 9 5.89 5.77 -16.15
N LYS A 10 5.11 5.89 -17.23
CA LYS A 10 5.43 6.78 -18.37
C LYS A 10 5.46 8.28 -18.02
N ASN A 11 4.58 8.74 -17.12
CA ASN A 11 4.42 10.16 -16.73
C ASN A 11 4.44 10.31 -15.17
N GLY A 12 5.25 9.47 -14.52
CA GLY A 12 5.20 9.08 -13.10
C GLY A 12 5.50 10.18 -12.10
N PRO A 13 5.12 10.01 -10.81
CA PRO A 13 5.89 10.64 -9.76
C PRO A 13 7.33 10.08 -9.75
N GLN A 14 8.24 10.85 -9.17
CA GLN A 14 9.58 10.37 -8.86
C GLN A 14 9.53 9.49 -7.61
N VAL A 15 10.01 8.25 -7.71
CA VAL A 15 10.08 7.31 -6.59
C VAL A 15 11.50 6.82 -6.39
N SER A 16 11.87 6.46 -5.16
CA SER A 16 13.20 5.92 -4.86
C SER A 16 13.43 4.63 -5.66
N VAL A 17 14.64 4.47 -6.23
CA VAL A 17 14.94 3.28 -7.05
C VAL A 17 14.99 2.00 -6.21
N VAL A 18 15.32 2.13 -4.93
CA VAL A 18 15.21 1.07 -3.92
C VAL A 18 13.92 1.31 -3.15
N GLY A 19 13.10 0.25 -3.01
CA GLY A 19 11.94 0.25 -2.15
C GLY A 19 12.20 -0.50 -0.84
N LEU A 20 11.45 -0.14 0.19
CA LEU A 20 11.44 -0.81 1.49
C LEU A 20 10.20 -1.70 1.59
N GLY A 21 10.40 -3.01 1.56
CA GLY A 21 9.35 -3.98 1.86
C GLY A 21 9.15 -4.09 3.37
N LEU A 22 7.94 -3.84 3.84
CA LEU A 22 7.65 -3.79 5.28
C LEU A 22 7.23 -5.14 5.87
N MET A 23 7.10 -6.19 5.05
CA MET A 23 6.69 -7.53 5.47
C MET A 23 7.41 -8.01 6.74
N GLY A 24 8.73 -7.84 6.82
CA GLY A 24 9.55 -8.31 7.94
C GLY A 24 9.31 -7.59 9.26
N MET A 25 8.59 -6.47 9.28
CA MET A 25 8.23 -5.80 10.53
C MET A 25 7.15 -6.52 11.31
N SER A 26 6.32 -7.36 10.67
CA SER A 26 5.16 -7.94 11.37
C SER A 26 4.68 -9.26 10.80
N ALA A 27 5.37 -9.82 9.81
CA ALA A 27 4.98 -11.06 9.18
C ALA A 27 6.18 -11.91 8.73
N TYR A 28 5.99 -13.24 8.78
CA TYR A 28 6.86 -14.30 8.22
C TYR A 28 8.30 -14.43 8.75
N TYR A 29 8.88 -13.41 9.38
CA TYR A 29 10.25 -13.44 9.90
C TYR A 29 10.37 -13.40 11.42
N GLY A 30 9.26 -13.62 12.13
CA GLY A 30 9.23 -13.70 13.59
C GLY A 30 8.09 -12.89 14.19
N PRO A 31 8.15 -12.61 15.51
CA PRO A 31 7.21 -11.73 16.18
C PRO A 31 7.18 -10.35 15.53
N ALA A 32 6.06 -9.64 15.70
CA ALA A 32 5.97 -8.26 15.25
C ALA A 32 7.03 -7.39 15.94
N MET A 33 7.72 -6.61 15.13
CA MET A 33 8.71 -5.64 15.56
C MET A 33 8.02 -4.57 16.42
N PRO A 34 8.50 -4.31 17.64
CA PRO A 34 7.93 -3.28 18.51
C PRO A 34 8.26 -1.89 17.96
N ASP A 35 7.45 -0.89 18.33
CA ASP A 35 7.52 0.47 17.80
C ASP A 35 8.89 1.12 18.04
N GLU A 36 9.52 0.80 19.18
CA GLU A 36 10.85 1.28 19.57
C GLU A 36 11.95 0.83 18.60
N THR A 37 11.73 -0.25 17.85
CA THR A 37 12.64 -0.74 16.80
C THR A 37 12.16 -0.34 15.41
N ALA A 38 10.85 -0.41 15.16
CA ALA A 38 10.25 -0.08 13.87
C ALA A 38 10.42 1.40 13.50
N PHE A 39 10.17 2.31 14.43
CA PHE A 39 10.16 3.75 14.12
C PHE A 39 11.55 4.27 13.75
N PRO A 40 12.64 3.94 14.48
CA PRO A 40 13.99 4.34 14.05
C PRO A 40 14.38 3.76 12.69
N LEU A 41 13.93 2.55 12.34
CA LEU A 41 14.16 1.96 11.02
C LEU A 41 13.49 2.78 9.92
N LEU A 42 12.22 3.14 10.11
CA LEU A 42 11.46 3.96 9.16
C LEU A 42 12.04 5.38 9.05
N ASP A 43 12.41 5.99 10.18
CA ASP A 43 13.10 7.28 10.23
C ASP A 43 14.39 7.23 9.41
N LYS A 44 15.19 6.16 9.57
CA LYS A 44 16.43 5.96 8.82
C LYS A 44 16.17 5.74 7.33
N ALA A 45 15.11 5.04 6.96
CA ALA A 45 14.73 4.84 5.56
C ALA A 45 14.43 6.18 4.88
N ILE A 46 13.67 7.06 5.54
CA ILE A 46 13.43 8.43 5.04
C ILE A 46 14.73 9.22 4.94
N GLU A 47 15.58 9.18 5.96
CA GLU A 47 16.88 9.89 5.97
C GLU A 47 17.78 9.48 4.79
N LEU A 48 17.76 8.19 4.43
CA LEU A 48 18.52 7.65 3.31
C LEU A 48 17.87 7.92 1.95
N GLY A 49 16.65 8.48 1.90
CA GLY A 49 15.87 8.67 0.67
C GLY A 49 15.21 7.39 0.15
N CYS A 50 15.13 6.34 0.97
CA CYS A 50 14.38 5.12 0.66
C CYS A 50 12.90 5.34 1.01
N THR A 51 12.18 6.01 0.12
CA THR A 51 10.82 6.52 0.38
C THR A 51 9.72 5.77 -0.37
N HIS A 52 10.04 4.76 -1.17
CA HIS A 52 9.05 3.85 -1.75
C HIS A 52 8.81 2.68 -0.80
N TRP A 53 7.68 2.66 -0.09
CA TRP A 53 7.38 1.65 0.92
C TRP A 53 6.27 0.69 0.44
N ASP A 54 6.46 -0.61 0.64
CA ASP A 54 5.49 -1.65 0.27
C ASP A 54 4.95 -2.39 1.49
N THR A 55 3.63 -2.39 1.65
CA THR A 55 2.90 -3.15 2.68
C THR A 55 1.76 -3.99 2.10
N SER A 56 0.96 -4.63 2.95
CA SER A 56 -0.20 -5.42 2.56
C SER A 56 -1.15 -5.60 3.74
N ASN A 57 -2.45 -5.71 3.42
CA ASN A 57 -3.47 -6.14 4.36
C ASN A 57 -3.20 -7.53 5.00
N MET A 58 -2.30 -8.33 4.40
CA MET A 58 -1.88 -9.65 4.88
C MET A 58 -0.66 -9.62 5.81
N TYR A 59 0.02 -8.48 5.99
CA TYR A 59 1.28 -8.42 6.73
C TYR A 59 1.08 -8.25 8.25
N GLY A 60 0.12 -8.94 8.85
CA GLY A 60 -0.16 -8.81 10.29
C GLY A 60 -0.40 -7.35 10.69
N ALA A 61 0.27 -6.88 11.75
CA ALA A 61 0.11 -5.54 12.32
C ALA A 61 0.81 -4.40 11.52
N ASN A 62 1.16 -4.61 10.24
CA ASN A 62 2.01 -3.67 9.50
C ASN A 62 1.35 -2.31 9.29
N GLU A 63 0.11 -2.34 8.79
CA GLU A 63 -0.68 -1.14 8.51
C GLU A 63 -1.00 -0.38 9.81
N ASP A 64 -1.29 -1.10 10.90
CA ASP A 64 -1.50 -0.49 12.23
C ASP A 64 -0.22 0.16 12.79
N THR A 65 0.95 -0.46 12.56
CA THR A 65 2.24 0.14 12.93
C THR A 65 2.54 1.40 12.10
N LEU A 66 2.18 1.43 10.81
CA LEU A 66 2.29 2.65 10.00
C LEU A 66 1.40 3.78 10.54
N ASN A 67 0.18 3.48 10.98
CA ASN A 67 -0.70 4.48 11.62
C ASN A 67 -0.09 5.10 12.87
N ARG A 68 0.40 4.24 13.78
CA ARG A 68 1.10 4.70 14.98
C ARG A 68 2.35 5.51 14.62
N TYR A 69 3.11 5.07 13.61
CA TYR A 69 4.29 5.78 13.12
C TYR A 69 3.95 7.17 12.57
N PHE A 70 2.95 7.29 11.68
CA PHE A 70 2.57 8.57 11.09
C PHE A 70 1.99 9.55 12.14
N LYS A 71 1.28 9.04 13.15
CA LYS A 71 0.86 9.85 14.31
C LYS A 71 2.06 10.33 15.14
N ALA A 72 3.06 9.48 15.35
CA ALA A 72 4.26 9.78 16.13
C ALA A 72 5.31 10.63 15.36
N ARG A 73 5.21 10.70 14.02
CA ARG A 73 6.09 11.45 13.13
C ARG A 73 5.27 12.28 12.12
N PRO A 74 4.67 13.39 12.57
CA PRO A 74 3.94 14.29 11.68
C PRO A 74 4.81 14.73 10.50
N GLY A 75 4.26 14.72 9.28
CA GLY A 75 5.01 15.06 8.07
C GLY A 75 5.76 13.89 7.43
N ALA A 76 5.75 12.68 8.03
CA ALA A 76 6.42 11.52 7.46
C ALA A 76 5.64 10.90 6.29
N ARG A 77 4.30 10.89 6.36
CA ARG A 77 3.44 10.28 5.34
C ARG A 77 3.64 10.93 3.97
N GLU A 78 3.80 12.24 3.94
CA GLU A 78 3.97 13.06 2.73
C GLU A 78 5.33 12.86 2.06
N LYS A 79 6.30 12.28 2.79
CA LYS A 79 7.64 11.97 2.26
C LYS A 79 7.69 10.60 1.58
N VAL A 80 6.66 9.78 1.75
CA VAL A 80 6.65 8.37 1.37
C VAL A 80 5.72 8.16 0.18
N PHE A 81 6.21 7.47 -0.83
CA PHE A 81 5.39 6.83 -1.83
C PHE A 81 4.94 5.47 -1.28
N LEU A 82 3.71 5.39 -0.78
CA LEU A 82 3.18 4.23 -0.07
C LEU A 82 2.38 3.33 -1.00
N ALA A 83 2.89 2.13 -1.19
CA ALA A 83 2.20 1.05 -1.87
C ALA A 83 1.58 0.07 -0.86
N THR A 84 0.31 -0.28 -1.04
CA THR A 84 -0.31 -1.43 -0.36
C THR A 84 -1.03 -2.32 -1.37
N LYS A 85 -1.24 -3.57 -0.97
CA LYS A 85 -1.82 -4.59 -1.82
C LYS A 85 -2.80 -5.48 -1.11
N PHE A 86 -3.74 -5.97 -1.91
CA PHE A 86 -4.85 -6.82 -1.52
C PHE A 86 -4.94 -8.06 -2.43
N GLY A 87 -5.96 -8.86 -2.20
CA GLY A 87 -6.38 -9.89 -3.14
C GLY A 87 -6.05 -11.32 -2.72
N VAL A 88 -5.24 -11.51 -1.68
CA VAL A 88 -5.04 -12.83 -1.05
C VAL A 88 -6.03 -12.99 0.10
N LEU A 89 -6.68 -14.14 0.20
CA LEU A 89 -7.64 -14.45 1.29
C LEU A 89 -6.99 -15.13 2.50
N GLY A 90 -5.81 -15.73 2.34
CA GLY A 90 -5.06 -16.39 3.41
C GLY A 90 -3.98 -17.31 2.89
N TRP A 91 -3.06 -17.71 3.78
CA TRP A 91 -1.99 -18.71 3.52
C TRP A 91 -1.95 -19.82 4.58
N ASP A 92 -2.96 -19.91 5.46
CA ASP A 92 -3.00 -20.85 6.58
C ASP A 92 -3.54 -22.24 6.20
N GLY A 93 -3.79 -22.47 4.91
CA GLY A 93 -4.38 -23.70 4.38
C GLY A 93 -5.87 -23.88 4.71
N LYS A 94 -6.44 -23.06 5.60
CA LYS A 94 -7.88 -23.03 5.93
C LYS A 94 -8.63 -22.02 5.10
N THR A 95 -7.95 -20.90 4.80
CA THR A 95 -8.38 -19.84 3.91
C THR A 95 -7.30 -19.73 2.86
N SER A 96 -7.55 -20.24 1.66
CA SER A 96 -6.64 -20.15 0.52
C SER A 96 -7.41 -19.66 -0.70
N GLY A 97 -6.72 -18.90 -1.55
CA GLY A 97 -7.32 -18.34 -2.76
C GLY A 97 -7.09 -16.85 -2.88
N VAL A 98 -7.55 -16.35 -4.02
CA VAL A 98 -7.44 -14.96 -4.40
C VAL A 98 -8.82 -14.40 -4.73
N ARG A 99 -9.03 -13.12 -4.45
CA ARG A 99 -10.30 -12.41 -4.69
C ARG A 99 -10.02 -11.01 -5.22
N GLY A 100 -10.73 -10.61 -6.26
CA GLY A 100 -10.53 -9.33 -6.95
C GLY A 100 -11.79 -8.75 -7.56
N ASP A 101 -12.98 -9.18 -7.14
CA ASP A 101 -14.23 -8.52 -7.54
C ASP A 101 -14.32 -7.10 -6.99
N TYR A 102 -15.08 -6.24 -7.68
CA TYR A 102 -15.19 -4.82 -7.41
C TYR A 102 -15.47 -4.51 -5.94
N ASP A 103 -16.50 -5.12 -5.35
CA ASP A 103 -16.90 -4.84 -3.96
C ASP A 103 -15.77 -5.17 -2.97
N TYR A 104 -15.06 -6.27 -3.20
CA TYR A 104 -13.92 -6.65 -2.36
C TYR A 104 -12.75 -5.68 -2.48
N VAL A 105 -12.52 -5.14 -3.67
CA VAL A 105 -11.48 -4.12 -3.89
C VAL A 105 -11.79 -2.87 -3.07
N ILE A 106 -13.04 -2.37 -3.16
CA ILE A 106 -13.48 -1.20 -2.40
C ILE A 106 -13.33 -1.46 -0.90
N GLU A 107 -13.79 -2.62 -0.43
CA GLU A 107 -13.67 -3.03 0.96
C GLU A 107 -12.21 -3.04 1.44
N CYS A 108 -11.32 -3.64 0.65
CA CYS A 108 -9.89 -3.69 0.98
C CYS A 108 -9.25 -2.30 1.00
N GLY A 109 -9.61 -1.43 0.04
CA GLY A 109 -9.11 -0.07 -0.03
C GLY A 109 -9.50 0.75 1.20
N ASN A 110 -10.78 0.72 1.57
CA ASN A 110 -11.30 1.45 2.73
C ASN A 110 -10.65 0.96 4.03
N LYS A 111 -10.54 -0.37 4.21
CA LYS A 111 -9.87 -0.95 5.38
C LYS A 111 -8.38 -0.58 5.45
N ALA A 112 -7.70 -0.53 4.31
CA ALA A 112 -6.29 -0.12 4.28
C ALA A 112 -6.13 1.36 4.70
N LEU A 113 -6.96 2.27 4.18
CA LEU A 113 -6.95 3.67 4.59
C LEU A 113 -7.21 3.82 6.09
N GLU A 114 -8.20 3.10 6.62
CA GLU A 114 -8.55 3.10 8.05
C GLU A 114 -7.39 2.59 8.92
N ARG A 115 -6.85 1.41 8.59
CA ARG A 115 -5.75 0.79 9.36
C ARG A 115 -4.50 1.64 9.33
N ILE A 116 -4.10 2.15 8.17
CA ILE A 116 -2.92 3.00 8.00
C ILE A 116 -3.16 4.40 8.59
N GLY A 117 -4.41 4.83 8.74
CA GLY A 117 -4.76 6.14 9.27
C GLY A 117 -4.36 7.28 8.33
N THR A 118 -4.60 7.11 7.03
CA THR A 118 -4.27 8.09 6.00
C THR A 118 -5.45 8.29 5.05
N SER A 119 -5.53 9.46 4.41
CA SER A 119 -6.58 9.77 3.44
C SER A 119 -6.26 9.34 2.01
N TYR A 120 -5.04 8.85 1.75
CA TYR A 120 -4.61 8.43 0.41
C TYR A 120 -3.54 7.33 0.43
N ILE A 121 -3.54 6.52 -0.64
CA ILE A 121 -2.52 5.51 -0.96
C ILE A 121 -1.95 5.87 -2.33
N ASP A 122 -0.63 5.86 -2.47
CA ASP A 122 0.03 6.26 -3.73
C ASP A 122 -0.06 5.16 -4.80
N LEU A 123 -0.03 3.90 -4.38
CA LEU A 123 -0.23 2.74 -5.24
C LEU A 123 -1.01 1.65 -4.51
N PHE A 124 -2.25 1.41 -4.92
CA PHE A 124 -3.04 0.29 -4.42
C PHE A 124 -3.11 -0.80 -5.48
N TYR A 125 -2.54 -1.98 -5.25
CA TYR A 125 -2.45 -2.98 -6.33
C TYR A 125 -2.83 -4.38 -5.87
N VAL A 126 -3.16 -5.22 -6.84
CA VAL A 126 -3.58 -6.58 -6.56
C VAL A 126 -2.38 -7.53 -6.48
N LYS A 127 -2.38 -8.45 -5.52
CA LYS A 127 -1.44 -9.57 -5.45
C LYS A 127 -2.04 -10.79 -6.17
N LEU A 128 -2.01 -10.79 -7.51
CA LEU A 128 -2.51 -11.89 -8.34
C LEU A 128 -1.41 -12.54 -9.20
N SER A 129 -1.70 -13.76 -9.64
CA SER A 129 -1.05 -14.43 -10.76
C SER A 129 -2.10 -15.19 -11.57
N GLY A 130 -2.18 -15.00 -12.89
CA GLY A 130 -3.03 -15.81 -13.77
C GLY A 130 -4.42 -15.22 -14.10
N LYS A 131 -5.42 -16.10 -14.24
CA LYS A 131 -6.77 -15.78 -14.80
C LYS A 131 -7.51 -14.69 -14.04
N GLU A 132 -7.26 -14.54 -12.75
CA GLU A 132 -7.92 -13.55 -11.90
C GLU A 132 -7.55 -12.11 -12.30
N LEU A 133 -6.39 -11.92 -12.94
CA LEU A 133 -5.97 -10.63 -13.48
C LEU A 133 -6.85 -10.18 -14.66
N GLU A 134 -7.39 -11.12 -15.45
CA GLU A 134 -8.24 -10.80 -16.60
C GLU A 134 -9.61 -10.28 -16.18
N GLU A 135 -10.22 -10.87 -15.13
CA GLU A 135 -11.49 -10.39 -14.59
C GLU A 135 -11.34 -9.03 -13.90
N LEU A 136 -10.23 -8.82 -13.16
CA LEU A 136 -9.92 -7.52 -12.57
C LEU A 136 -9.79 -6.41 -13.63
N ASN A 137 -9.15 -6.72 -14.76
CA ASN A 137 -8.98 -5.77 -15.87
C ASN A 137 -10.30 -5.31 -16.49
N LYS A 138 -11.38 -6.10 -16.40
CA LYS A 138 -12.73 -5.68 -16.86
C LYS A 138 -13.35 -4.66 -15.90
N VAL A 139 -13.13 -4.85 -14.60
CA VAL A 139 -13.62 -3.97 -13.53
C VAL A 139 -12.87 -2.63 -13.54
N VAL A 140 -11.54 -2.66 -13.63
CA VAL A 140 -10.71 -1.45 -13.64
C VAL A 140 -10.96 -0.56 -14.87
N ARG A 141 -11.34 -1.14 -16.02
CA ARG A 141 -11.65 -0.38 -17.25
C ARG A 141 -13.05 0.23 -17.28
N SER A 142 -13.99 -0.29 -16.47
CA SER A 142 -15.39 0.19 -16.44
C SER A 142 -15.63 1.27 -15.38
N ALA A 143 -14.74 1.37 -14.38
CA ALA A 143 -14.63 2.58 -13.57
C ALA A 143 -13.94 3.67 -14.43
N ASP A 144 -14.72 4.62 -14.94
CA ASP A 144 -14.25 5.77 -15.74
C ASP A 144 -13.29 6.66 -14.93
N VAL A 145 -12.00 6.31 -14.97
CA VAL A 145 -10.92 7.09 -14.37
C VAL A 145 -10.64 8.29 -15.27
N ARG A 146 -11.21 9.45 -14.92
CA ARG A 146 -10.88 10.71 -15.59
C ARG A 146 -9.40 11.01 -15.42
N GLY A 147 -8.69 11.06 -16.55
CA GLY A 147 -7.49 11.85 -16.82
C GLY A 147 -6.50 12.06 -15.68
N ASP A 148 -5.33 11.43 -15.82
CA ASP A 148 -4.08 11.72 -15.12
C ASP A 148 -3.91 11.18 -13.68
N ARG A 149 -3.53 9.89 -13.54
CA ARG A 149 -2.25 9.39 -12.96
C ARG A 149 -2.35 8.03 -12.23
N TYR A 150 -1.60 7.02 -12.71
CA TYR A 150 -1.17 5.80 -12.00
C TYR A 150 -2.25 4.84 -11.46
N SER A 151 -3.16 4.45 -12.33
CA SER A 151 -4.25 3.52 -12.03
C SER A 151 -3.89 2.10 -12.48
N VAL A 152 -3.32 1.32 -11.57
CA VAL A 152 -4.01 0.08 -11.25
C VAL A 152 -4.56 0.36 -9.86
N MET A 153 -5.88 0.53 -9.76
CA MET A 153 -6.66 0.71 -8.52
C MET A 153 -6.57 1.99 -7.65
N ALA A 154 -5.62 2.91 -7.84
CA ALA A 154 -5.52 4.10 -6.97
C ALA A 154 -6.73 5.07 -7.05
N ASP A 155 -7.28 5.28 -8.25
CA ASP A 155 -8.38 6.25 -8.45
C ASP A 155 -9.75 5.76 -7.95
N VAL A 156 -9.95 4.43 -7.90
CA VAL A 156 -11.21 3.82 -7.47
C VAL A 156 -11.51 4.09 -5.99
N ILE A 157 -10.48 4.23 -5.15
CA ILE A 157 -10.64 4.47 -3.71
C ILE A 157 -11.05 5.92 -3.41
N ARG A 158 -10.60 6.87 -4.24
CA ARG A 158 -10.79 8.30 -3.98
C ARG A 158 -12.24 8.75 -4.13
N ASP A 159 -13.01 8.07 -4.98
CA ASP A 159 -14.42 8.40 -5.26
C ASP A 159 -15.43 7.73 -4.31
N THR A 160 -14.99 6.76 -3.49
CA THR A 160 -15.88 6.01 -2.57
C THR A 160 -15.82 6.45 -1.11
N VAL A 161 -14.87 7.32 -0.72
CA VAL A 161 -14.77 7.85 0.64
C VAL A 161 -15.24 9.32 0.63
N PRO A 162 -16.39 9.66 1.23
CA PRO A 162 -16.70 11.05 1.48
C PRO A 162 -15.61 11.64 2.37
N LEU A 163 -14.99 12.74 1.93
CA LEU A 163 -14.16 13.57 2.80
C LEU A 163 -15.04 13.95 4.00
N GLN A 164 -14.72 13.45 5.19
CA GLN A 164 -15.25 14.08 6.40
C GLN A 164 -14.57 15.44 6.52
N GLU A 165 -15.40 16.49 6.52
CA GLU A 165 -14.99 17.90 6.72
C GLU A 165 -14.27 18.13 8.06
#